data_AF-A0A397II65-F1
#
_entry.id   AF-A0A397II65-F1
#
_cell.length_a   1.000
_cell.length_b   1.000
_cell.length_c   1.000
_cell.angle_alpha   90.00
_cell.angle_beta   90.00
_cell.angle_gamma   90.00
#
_symmetry.space_group_name_H-M   'P 1'
#
loop_
_entity.id
_entity.type
_entity.pdbx_description
1 polymer ?
#
loop_
_entity_poly.entity_id
_entity_poly.type
_entity_poly.pdbx_seq_one_letter_code
_entity_poly.pdbx_strand_id
1 'polypeptide(L)'
;MLGPITQIFFDSKKVVSLVPNVPQLKKMPISGPNELGEFASNISFEMYKIWTGSDSIKCQVNEKYKNFCIGLLCITQLSHVTVFVALKYIQRYIKCAKAIDFGIGKLFLISIILADKYVNDIKYSIETWAKITELPSKEINKMQLMFWGFLSYNIYINGDEYSDWINRLMECIKLQEQFYNEPPKYLRTIMADVNNHRTCILLKIDTEVRELPSGVKPKNEKYGCTKSKLRFPPGLGFTSQN
;
A
#
# COMPACT_ATOMS: atom_id res chain seq x y z
N MET A 1 14.84 15.43 52.12
CA MET A 1 15.39 14.13 51.70
C MET A 1 14.84 13.83 50.31
N LEU A 2 15.63 14.07 49.26
CA LEU A 2 15.26 13.77 47.88
C LEU A 2 16.05 12.52 47.47
N GLY A 3 15.35 11.41 47.23
CA GLY A 3 15.97 10.17 46.76
C GLY A 3 16.50 10.32 45.33
N PRO A 4 17.52 9.54 44.92
CA PRO A 4 18.10 9.66 43.59
C PRO A 4 17.12 9.15 42.53
N ILE A 5 16.87 10.00 41.54
CA ILE A 5 16.13 9.66 40.33
C ILE A 5 16.98 8.66 39.55
N THR A 6 16.58 7.40 39.52
CA THR A 6 17.18 6.40 38.63
C THR A 6 16.79 6.75 37.19
N GLN A 7 17.73 7.33 36.43
CA GLN A 7 17.63 7.39 34.98
C GLN A 7 17.59 5.96 34.44
N ILE A 8 16.46 5.57 33.86
CA ILE A 8 16.34 4.32 33.11
C ILE A 8 17.10 4.51 31.80
N PHE A 9 18.34 4.02 31.76
CA PHE A 9 19.14 3.98 30.54
C PHE A 9 18.59 2.86 29.64
N PHE A 10 17.91 3.23 28.56
CA PHE A 10 17.49 2.27 27.54
C PHE A 10 18.69 1.92 26.65
N ASP A 11 19.32 0.78 26.93
CA ASP A 11 20.32 0.17 26.05
C ASP A 11 19.59 -0.56 24.92
N SER A 12 19.56 0.04 23.74
CA SER A 12 18.92 -0.49 22.53
C SER A 12 19.48 -1.85 22.08
N LYS A 13 20.67 -2.25 22.57
CA LYS A 13 21.28 -3.55 22.22
C LYS A 13 20.68 -4.72 23.00
N LYS A 14 20.19 -4.49 24.23
CA LYS A 14 19.59 -5.56 25.08
C LYS A 14 18.16 -5.90 24.70
N VAL A 15 17.42 -4.98 24.09
CA VAL A 15 16.03 -5.25 23.67
C VAL A 15 15.98 -6.26 22.51
N VAL A 16 17.00 -6.25 21.64
CA VAL A 16 17.11 -7.17 20.50
C VAL A 16 17.29 -8.63 20.95
N SER A 17 17.87 -8.88 22.14
CA SER A 17 18.16 -10.24 22.62
C SER A 17 16.98 -10.94 23.32
N LEU A 18 15.89 -10.23 23.61
CA LEU A 18 14.68 -10.79 24.24
C LEU A 18 13.59 -11.14 23.23
N VAL A 19 13.74 -10.72 21.97
CA VAL A 19 12.86 -11.15 20.90
C VAL A 19 13.20 -12.61 20.59
N PRO A 20 12.26 -13.56 20.72
CA PRO A 20 12.48 -14.93 20.27
C PRO A 20 12.99 -14.90 18.84
N ASN A 21 13.97 -15.74 18.53
CA ASN A 21 14.52 -15.88 17.19
C ASN A 21 13.44 -16.49 16.28
N VAL A 22 12.47 -15.68 15.86
CA VAL A 22 11.48 -16.05 14.85
C VAL A 22 12.31 -16.33 13.61
N PRO A 23 12.24 -17.54 13.01
CA PRO A 23 12.87 -17.78 11.73
C PRO A 23 12.37 -16.67 10.81
N GLN A 24 13.24 -15.74 10.44
CA GLN A 24 12.91 -14.73 9.45
C GLN A 24 12.81 -15.48 8.12
N LEU A 25 11.69 -16.15 7.92
CA LEU A 25 11.26 -16.67 6.63
C LEU A 25 10.77 -15.46 5.82
N LYS A 26 11.64 -14.46 5.66
CA LYS A 26 11.51 -13.47 4.61
C LYS A 26 11.89 -14.21 3.32
N LYS A 27 11.01 -15.12 2.89
CA LYS A 27 11.14 -15.78 1.59
C LYS A 27 11.22 -14.65 0.57
N MET A 28 12.36 -14.58 -0.12
CA MET A 28 12.57 -13.59 -1.16
C MET A 28 11.43 -13.78 -2.19
N PRO A 29 10.79 -12.68 -2.63
CA PRO A 29 9.74 -12.81 -3.62
C PRO A 29 10.31 -13.49 -4.87
N ILE A 30 9.55 -14.44 -5.39
CA ILE A 30 9.89 -15.25 -6.56
C ILE A 30 9.75 -14.39 -7.82
N SER A 31 8.81 -13.45 -7.82
CA SER A 31 8.57 -12.58 -8.97
C SER A 31 9.53 -11.39 -9.01
N GLY A 32 10.09 -11.18 -10.20
CA GLY A 32 10.91 -10.02 -10.52
C GLY A 32 10.08 -8.76 -10.82
N PRO A 33 10.72 -7.59 -10.96
CA PRO A 33 10.04 -6.33 -11.24
C PRO A 33 9.25 -6.33 -12.56
N ASN A 34 9.67 -7.14 -13.54
CA ASN A 34 8.94 -7.31 -14.81
C ASN A 34 7.58 -7.98 -14.60
N GLU A 35 7.56 -9.09 -13.88
CA GLU A 35 6.33 -9.84 -13.59
C GLU A 35 5.39 -9.04 -12.69
N LEU A 36 5.97 -8.32 -11.72
CA LEU A 36 5.22 -7.41 -10.85
C LEU A 36 4.63 -6.23 -11.62
N GLY A 37 5.36 -5.68 -12.59
CA GLY A 37 4.88 -4.59 -13.46
C GLY A 37 3.77 -5.04 -14.40
N GLU A 38 3.90 -6.23 -14.99
CA GLU A 38 2.86 -6.81 -15.82
C GLU A 38 1.58 -7.06 -15.02
N PHE A 39 1.71 -7.68 -13.85
CA PHE A 39 0.61 -7.88 -12.91
C PHE A 39 -0.07 -6.57 -12.52
N ALA A 40 0.71 -5.58 -12.09
CA ALA A 40 0.18 -4.29 -11.66
C ALA A 40 -0.55 -3.57 -12.80
N SER A 41 -0.02 -3.64 -14.02
CA SER A 41 -0.65 -3.03 -15.19
C SER A 41 -1.99 -3.67 -15.52
N ASN A 42 -2.10 -5.01 -15.44
CA ASN A 42 -3.35 -5.72 -15.71
C ASN A 42 -4.40 -5.40 -14.66
N ILE A 43 -4.07 -5.50 -13.37
CA ILE A 43 -5.04 -5.26 -12.30
C ILE A 43 -5.51 -3.80 -12.28
N SER A 44 -4.60 -2.84 -12.43
CA SER A 44 -4.96 -1.41 -12.49
C SER A 44 -5.79 -1.07 -13.72
N PHE A 45 -5.51 -1.68 -14.88
CA PHE A 45 -6.29 -1.49 -16.09
C PHE A 45 -7.71 -2.03 -15.98
N GLU A 46 -7.89 -3.24 -15.43
CA GLU A 46 -9.21 -3.80 -15.19
C GLU A 46 -10.01 -2.91 -14.22
N MET A 47 -9.40 -2.45 -13.12
CA MET A 47 -10.07 -1.52 -12.20
C MET A 47 -10.47 -0.21 -12.89
N TYR A 48 -9.57 0.38 -13.68
CA TYR A 48 -9.82 1.64 -14.38
C TYR A 48 -10.92 1.50 -15.44
N LYS A 49 -10.97 0.38 -16.17
CA LYS A 49 -12.00 0.09 -17.16
C LYS A 49 -13.39 -0.03 -16.55
N ILE A 50 -13.49 -0.70 -15.39
CA ILE A 50 -14.75 -0.79 -14.62
C ILE A 50 -15.22 0.62 -14.22
N TRP A 51 -14.29 1.50 -13.88
CA TRP A 51 -14.60 2.87 -13.49
C TRP A 51 -15.09 3.75 -14.66
N THR A 52 -14.46 3.65 -15.83
CA THR A 52 -14.84 4.46 -17.01
C THR A 52 -16.06 3.93 -17.76
N GLY A 53 -16.64 2.80 -17.35
CA GLY A 53 -17.80 2.19 -18.01
C GLY A 53 -17.51 1.72 -19.43
N SER A 54 -16.25 1.38 -19.73
CA SER A 54 -15.86 0.92 -21.07
C SER A 54 -16.19 -0.57 -21.24
N ASP A 55 -17.38 -0.86 -21.78
CA ASP A 55 -17.99 -2.21 -21.91
C ASP A 55 -17.29 -3.20 -22.88
N SER A 56 -16.10 -2.87 -23.39
CA SER A 56 -15.39 -3.76 -24.32
C SER A 56 -14.84 -4.98 -23.59
N ILE A 57 -15.55 -6.12 -23.66
CA ILE A 57 -15.19 -7.43 -23.06
C ILE A 57 -13.76 -7.90 -23.44
N LYS A 58 -13.18 -7.37 -24.52
CA LYS A 58 -11.77 -7.55 -24.90
C LYS A 58 -11.09 -6.21 -25.10
N CYS A 59 -10.30 -5.77 -24.13
CA CYS A 59 -9.22 -4.83 -24.37
C CYS A 59 -8.01 -5.39 -23.63
N GLN A 60 -7.04 -5.89 -24.39
CA GLN A 60 -5.72 -6.15 -23.82
C GLN A 60 -5.18 -4.86 -23.23
N VAL A 61 -4.41 -4.98 -22.15
CA VAL A 61 -3.69 -3.83 -21.60
C VAL A 61 -2.88 -3.19 -22.70
N ASN A 62 -2.97 -1.86 -22.79
CA ASN A 62 -2.16 -1.11 -23.73
C ASN A 62 -0.68 -1.42 -23.47
N GLU A 63 0.01 -1.99 -24.46
CA GLU A 63 1.43 -2.34 -24.38
C GLU A 63 2.28 -1.17 -23.87
N LYS A 64 1.94 0.07 -24.23
CA LYS A 64 2.61 1.28 -23.73
C LYS A 64 2.47 1.44 -22.22
N TYR A 65 1.28 1.18 -21.68
CA TYR A 65 1.03 1.27 -20.23
C TYR A 65 1.68 0.12 -19.45
N LYS A 66 1.66 -1.09 -20.00
CA LYS A 66 2.37 -2.24 -19.45
C LYS A 66 3.87 -1.96 -19.35
N ASN A 67 4.47 -1.52 -20.44
CA ASN A 67 5.91 -1.18 -20.49
C ASN A 67 6.25 -0.01 -19.55
N PHE A 68 5.34 0.96 -19.40
CA PHE A 68 5.49 2.02 -18.40
C PHE A 68 5.53 1.47 -16.97
N CYS A 69 4.61 0.57 -16.60
CA CYS A 69 4.58 -0.03 -15.25
C CYS A 69 5.84 -0.86 -14.98
N ILE A 70 6.25 -1.67 -15.95
CA ILE A 70 7.48 -2.49 -15.87
C ILE A 70 8.70 -1.58 -15.70
N GLY A 71 8.87 -0.59 -16.58
CA GLY A 71 10.01 0.34 -16.52
C GLY A 71 10.07 1.08 -15.18
N LEU A 72 8.91 1.56 -14.70
CA LEU A 72 8.82 2.26 -13.42
C LEU A 72 9.27 1.39 -12.25
N LEU A 73 8.81 0.13 -12.17
CA LEU A 73 9.17 -0.79 -11.09
C LEU A 73 10.62 -1.30 -11.21
N CYS A 74 11.14 -1.48 -12.42
CA CYS A 74 12.54 -1.83 -12.64
C CYS A 74 13.50 -0.74 -12.17
N ILE A 75 13.17 0.54 -12.42
CA ILE A 75 13.99 1.67 -12.00
C ILE A 75 13.92 1.88 -10.47
N THR A 76 12.71 1.80 -9.91
CA THR A 76 12.46 2.15 -8.50
C THR A 76 12.71 1.01 -7.53
N GLN A 77 12.80 -0.24 -8.02
CA GLN A 77 13.04 -1.45 -7.22
C GLN A 77 12.13 -1.57 -5.98
N LEU A 78 10.90 -1.07 -6.09
CA LEU A 78 9.95 -1.09 -4.97
C LEU A 78 9.51 -2.51 -4.63
N SER A 79 9.21 -2.73 -3.35
CA SER A 79 8.74 -4.02 -2.85
C SER A 79 7.32 -4.35 -3.33
N HIS A 80 7.00 -5.65 -3.40
CA HIS A 80 5.66 -6.15 -3.71
C HIS A 80 4.58 -5.55 -2.81
N VAL A 81 4.91 -5.35 -1.53
CA VAL A 81 4.02 -4.70 -0.55
C VAL A 81 3.66 -3.28 -0.98
N THR A 82 4.66 -2.52 -1.45
CA THR A 82 4.45 -1.16 -1.96
C THR A 82 3.50 -1.17 -3.16
N VAL A 83 3.68 -2.13 -4.09
CA VAL A 83 2.80 -2.28 -5.26
C VAL A 83 1.38 -2.69 -4.85
N PHE A 84 1.21 -3.61 -3.90
CA PHE A 84 -0.11 -4.02 -3.41
C PHE A 84 -0.85 -2.88 -2.73
N VAL A 85 -0.14 -2.05 -1.95
CA VAL A 85 -0.70 -0.82 -1.35
C VAL A 85 -1.06 0.20 -2.43
N ALA A 86 -0.24 0.35 -3.48
CA ALA A 86 -0.57 1.24 -4.60
C ALA A 86 -1.87 0.80 -5.31
N LEU A 87 -2.04 -0.49 -5.58
CA LEU A 87 -3.28 -1.02 -6.16
C LEU A 87 -4.49 -0.81 -5.23
N LYS A 88 -4.30 -0.92 -3.91
CA LYS A 88 -5.33 -0.61 -2.92
C LYS A 88 -5.75 0.86 -2.98
N TYR A 89 -4.80 1.78 -3.16
CA TYR A 89 -5.11 3.20 -3.32
C TYR A 89 -5.87 3.49 -4.62
N ILE A 90 -5.55 2.82 -5.73
CA ILE A 90 -6.35 2.90 -6.97
C ILE A 90 -7.78 2.42 -6.71
N GLN A 91 -7.95 1.30 -6.00
CA GLN A 91 -9.27 0.78 -5.64
C GLN A 91 -10.08 1.77 -4.79
N ARG A 92 -9.47 2.42 -3.81
CA ARG A 92 -10.12 3.47 -3.00
C ARG A 92 -10.46 4.70 -3.84
N TYR A 93 -9.56 5.09 -4.74
CA TYR A 93 -9.73 6.24 -5.63
C TYR A 93 -10.95 6.07 -6.53
N ILE A 94 -11.07 4.93 -7.20
CA ILE A 94 -12.14 4.60 -8.14
C ILE A 94 -13.51 4.54 -7.45
N LYS A 95 -13.56 4.18 -6.17
CA LYS A 95 -14.80 4.18 -5.38
C LYS A 95 -15.27 5.58 -5.00
N CYS A 96 -14.43 6.60 -5.14
CA CYS A 96 -14.79 7.97 -4.83
C CYS A 96 -15.64 8.57 -5.95
N ALA A 97 -16.91 8.91 -5.66
CA ALA A 97 -17.84 9.47 -6.64
C ALA A 97 -17.39 10.81 -7.25
N LYS A 98 -16.44 11.52 -6.60
CA LYS A 98 -15.89 12.80 -7.06
C LYS A 98 -14.54 12.66 -7.79
N ALA A 99 -14.08 11.43 -8.00
CA ALA A 99 -12.78 11.17 -8.61
C ALA A 99 -12.67 11.83 -9.99
N ILE A 100 -11.53 12.47 -10.23
CA ILE A 100 -11.19 13.06 -11.54
C ILE A 100 -10.39 12.05 -12.34
N ASP A 101 -10.58 12.02 -13.65
CA ASP A 101 -9.76 11.19 -14.53
C ASP A 101 -8.40 11.85 -14.77
N PHE A 102 -7.35 11.26 -14.22
CA PHE A 102 -5.97 11.65 -14.52
C PHE A 102 -5.39 10.89 -15.72
N GLY A 103 -6.09 9.89 -16.24
CA GLY A 103 -5.54 8.84 -17.10
C GLY A 103 -4.82 7.76 -16.28
N ILE A 104 -4.89 6.53 -16.77
CA ILE A 104 -4.41 5.35 -16.03
C ILE A 104 -2.93 5.40 -15.64
N GLY A 105 -2.05 5.86 -16.53
CA GLY A 105 -0.60 5.96 -16.25
C GLY A 105 -0.30 6.89 -15.07
N LYS A 106 -0.95 8.05 -15.09
CA LYS A 106 -0.85 9.08 -14.05
C LYS A 106 -1.48 8.61 -12.74
N LEU A 107 -2.63 7.93 -12.81
CA LEU A 107 -3.29 7.35 -11.65
C LEU A 107 -2.40 6.32 -10.93
N PHE A 108 -1.78 5.41 -11.71
CA PHE A 108 -0.84 4.42 -11.18
C PHE A 108 0.40 5.06 -10.57
N LEU A 109 1.00 6.02 -11.27
CA LEU A 109 2.17 6.75 -10.79
C LEU A 109 1.93 7.38 -9.42
N ILE A 110 0.86 8.18 -9.27
CA ILE A 110 0.58 8.85 -8.01
C ILE A 110 0.29 7.83 -6.91
N SER A 111 -0.42 6.74 -7.23
CA SER A 111 -0.71 5.66 -6.28
C SER A 111 0.58 5.00 -5.77
N ILE A 112 1.57 4.77 -6.64
CA ILE A 112 2.89 4.26 -6.26
C ILE A 112 3.65 5.25 -5.39
N ILE A 113 3.69 6.53 -5.76
CA ILE A 113 4.38 7.56 -4.97
C ILE A 113 3.80 7.61 -3.55
N LEU A 114 2.47 7.49 -3.42
CA LEU A 114 1.82 7.48 -2.12
C LEU A 114 2.09 6.20 -1.33
N ALA A 115 2.12 5.05 -2.00
CA ALA A 115 2.44 3.78 -1.36
C ALA A 115 3.89 3.75 -0.87
N ASP A 116 4.84 4.25 -1.66
CA ASP A 116 6.25 4.35 -1.28
C ASP A 116 6.39 5.21 0.00
N LYS A 117 5.72 6.36 0.03
CA LYS A 117 5.67 7.23 1.22
C LYS A 117 5.01 6.59 2.45
N TYR A 118 4.14 5.61 2.27
CA TYR A 118 3.42 4.93 3.35
C TYR A 118 4.19 3.73 3.90
N VAL A 119 4.82 2.94 3.02
CA VAL A 119 5.45 1.67 3.37
C VAL A 119 6.94 1.86 3.74
N ASN A 120 7.64 2.77 3.08
CA ASN A 120 9.09 2.91 3.19
C ASN A 120 9.48 4.16 3.98
N ASP A 121 10.35 3.99 4.98
CA ASP A 121 10.90 5.11 5.77
C ASP A 121 11.81 6.01 4.94
N ILE A 122 12.57 5.40 4.03
CA ILE A 122 13.39 6.07 3.02
C ILE A 122 12.60 6.08 1.72
N LYS A 123 12.23 7.28 1.27
CA LYS A 123 11.37 7.49 0.10
C LYS A 123 12.05 8.36 -0.94
N TYR A 124 11.69 8.15 -2.20
CA TYR A 124 12.20 9.00 -3.28
C TYR A 124 11.62 10.42 -3.17
N SER A 125 12.48 11.42 -3.40
CA SER A 125 12.05 12.81 -3.47
C SER A 125 11.13 13.02 -4.69
N ILE A 126 10.26 14.03 -4.64
CA ILE A 126 9.43 14.38 -5.81
C ILE A 126 10.30 14.74 -7.03
N GLU A 127 11.48 15.33 -6.82
CA GLU A 127 12.42 15.61 -7.90
C GLU A 127 12.97 14.34 -8.55
N THR A 128 13.20 13.28 -7.76
CA THR A 128 13.58 11.98 -8.29
C THR A 128 12.46 11.38 -9.13
N TRP A 129 11.22 11.45 -8.64
CA TRP A 129 10.05 11.00 -9.41
C TRP A 129 9.86 11.80 -10.72
N ALA A 130 10.09 13.11 -10.67
CA ALA A 130 10.06 13.97 -11.86
C ALA A 130 11.11 13.57 -12.89
N LYS A 131 12.32 13.21 -12.45
CA LYS A 131 13.39 12.71 -13.34
C LYS A 131 13.05 11.35 -13.95
N ILE A 132 12.50 10.43 -13.16
CA ILE A 132 12.16 9.07 -13.63
C ILE A 132 11.00 9.08 -14.64
N THR A 133 10.02 9.97 -14.43
CA THR A 133 8.78 9.99 -15.22
C THR A 133 8.75 11.08 -16.27
N GLU A 134 9.79 11.91 -16.34
CA GLU A 134 9.89 13.07 -17.21
C GLU A 134 8.73 14.06 -17.04
N LEU A 135 8.08 14.05 -15.86
CA LEU A 135 6.99 14.96 -15.51
C LEU A 135 7.48 16.11 -14.63
N PRO A 136 6.92 17.32 -14.75
CA PRO A 136 7.28 18.42 -13.88
C PRO A 136 6.96 18.12 -12.40
N SER A 137 7.92 18.39 -11.50
CA SER A 137 7.72 18.21 -10.04
C SER A 137 6.46 18.91 -9.51
N LYS A 138 6.13 20.08 -10.08
CA LYS A 138 4.91 20.83 -9.73
C LYS A 138 3.63 20.07 -10.11
N GLU A 139 3.62 19.39 -11.24
CA GLU A 139 2.48 18.58 -11.69
C GLU A 139 2.29 17.37 -10.78
N ILE A 140 3.37 16.64 -10.49
CA ILE A 140 3.34 15.50 -9.56
C ILE A 140 2.82 15.91 -8.19
N ASN A 141 3.30 17.03 -7.65
CA ASN A 141 2.84 17.55 -6.36
C ASN A 141 1.36 17.92 -6.37
N LYS A 142 0.90 18.61 -7.43
CA LYS A 142 -0.51 18.98 -7.56
C LYS A 142 -1.40 17.74 -7.60
N MET A 143 -1.02 16.74 -8.40
CA MET A 143 -1.78 15.49 -8.51
C MET A 143 -1.78 14.70 -7.21
N GLN A 144 -0.66 14.67 -6.49
CA GLN A 144 -0.56 14.03 -5.18
C GLN A 144 -1.53 14.66 -4.17
N LEU A 145 -1.56 16.00 -4.09
CA LEU A 145 -2.47 16.72 -3.21
C LEU A 145 -3.95 16.45 -3.57
N MET A 146 -4.27 16.45 -4.86
CA MET A 146 -5.61 16.10 -5.33
C MET A 146 -5.99 14.67 -4.93
N PHE A 147 -5.08 13.71 -5.14
CA PHE A 147 -5.31 12.31 -4.81
C PHE A 147 -5.58 12.12 -3.31
N TRP A 148 -4.81 12.77 -2.43
CA TRP A 148 -5.10 12.79 -0.99
C TRP A 148 -6.45 13.41 -0.66
N GLY A 149 -6.82 14.50 -1.32
CA GLY A 149 -8.15 15.10 -1.19
C GLY A 149 -9.27 14.13 -1.54
N PHE A 150 -9.12 13.36 -2.62
CA PHE A 150 -10.11 12.35 -3.02
C PHE A 150 -10.18 11.15 -2.06
N LEU A 151 -9.07 10.81 -1.40
CA LEU A 151 -9.05 9.82 -0.33
C LEU A 151 -9.55 10.37 1.01
N SER A 152 -9.98 11.63 1.08
CA SER A 152 -10.31 12.32 2.34
C SER A 152 -9.17 12.22 3.38
N TYR A 153 -7.92 12.20 2.90
CA TYR A 153 -6.71 11.98 3.69
C TYR A 153 -6.67 10.67 4.49
N ASN A 154 -7.58 9.73 4.21
CA ASN A 154 -7.58 8.41 4.82
C ASN A 154 -6.64 7.46 4.06
N ILE A 155 -5.35 7.60 4.32
CA ILE A 155 -4.29 6.75 3.73
C ILE A 155 -3.97 5.54 4.60
N TYR A 156 -4.39 5.53 5.87
CA TYR A 156 -4.14 4.41 6.76
C TYR A 156 -4.87 3.16 6.27
N ILE A 157 -4.19 2.02 6.35
CA ILE A 157 -4.74 0.70 6.06
C ILE A 157 -4.45 -0.15 7.29
N ASN A 158 -5.50 -0.60 7.98
CA ASN A 158 -5.34 -1.49 9.13
C ASN A 158 -4.99 -2.92 8.67
N GLY A 159 -4.54 -3.78 9.60
CA GLY A 159 -4.11 -5.14 9.30
C GLY A 159 -5.21 -6.00 8.66
N ASP A 160 -6.44 -5.88 9.18
CA ASP A 160 -7.60 -6.65 8.70
C ASP A 160 -7.99 -6.24 7.27
N GLU A 161 -8.07 -4.93 6.99
CA GLU A 161 -8.39 -4.39 5.67
C GLU A 161 -7.31 -4.76 4.65
N TYR A 162 -6.05 -4.76 5.08
CA TYR A 162 -4.95 -5.19 4.22
C TYR A 162 -5.02 -6.70 3.94
N SER A 163 -5.31 -7.52 4.95
CA SER A 163 -5.51 -8.97 4.78
C SER A 163 -6.66 -9.27 3.82
N ASP A 164 -7.81 -8.61 4.01
CA ASP A 164 -8.97 -8.71 3.12
C ASP A 164 -8.64 -8.27 1.70
N TRP A 165 -7.84 -7.22 1.55
CA TRP A 165 -7.38 -6.76 0.25
C TRP A 165 -6.52 -7.79 -0.47
N ILE A 166 -5.56 -8.40 0.22
CA ILE A 166 -4.72 -9.46 -0.32
C ILE A 166 -5.56 -10.67 -0.74
N ASN A 167 -6.58 -11.05 0.04
CA ASN A 167 -7.51 -12.12 -0.32
C ASN A 167 -8.29 -11.79 -1.61
N ARG A 168 -8.79 -10.55 -1.75
CA ARG A 168 -9.49 -10.11 -2.97
C ARG A 168 -8.57 -10.07 -4.18
N LEU A 169 -7.31 -9.64 -4.03
CA LEU A 169 -6.32 -9.72 -5.11
C LEU A 169 -6.10 -11.16 -5.56
N MET A 170 -5.99 -12.09 -4.61
CA MET A 170 -5.84 -13.51 -4.92
C MET A 170 -7.05 -14.09 -5.67
N GLU A 171 -8.26 -13.74 -5.25
CA GLU A 171 -9.48 -14.12 -5.96
C GLU A 171 -9.50 -13.56 -7.39
N CYS A 172 -9.12 -12.29 -7.56
CA CYS A 172 -9.02 -11.66 -8.89
C CYS A 172 -8.03 -12.38 -9.80
N ILE A 173 -6.84 -12.73 -9.29
CA ILE A 173 -5.82 -13.50 -10.01
C ILE A 173 -6.36 -14.88 -10.43
N LYS A 174 -7.05 -15.59 -9.53
CA LYS A 174 -7.65 -16.90 -9.84
C LYS A 174 -8.73 -16.81 -10.91
N LEU A 175 -9.55 -15.75 -10.88
CA LEU A 175 -10.54 -15.52 -11.93
C LEU A 175 -9.85 -15.26 -13.27
N GLN A 176 -8.79 -14.46 -13.31
CA GLN A 176 -8.00 -14.26 -14.54
C GLN A 176 -7.51 -15.61 -15.12
N GLU A 177 -7.03 -16.52 -14.29
CA GLU A 177 -6.61 -17.87 -14.72
C GLU A 177 -7.72 -18.64 -15.46
N GLN A 178 -8.98 -18.44 -15.09
CA GLN A 178 -10.13 -19.13 -15.66
C GLN A 178 -10.66 -18.49 -16.95
N PHE A 179 -10.43 -17.19 -17.15
CA PHE A 179 -10.96 -16.42 -18.28
C PHE A 179 -9.97 -16.26 -19.45
N TYR A 180 -8.65 -16.44 -19.25
CA TYR A 180 -7.66 -16.36 -20.32
C TYR A 180 -7.25 -17.76 -20.83
N ASN A 181 -7.35 -17.98 -22.15
CA ASN A 181 -6.98 -19.25 -22.81
C ASN A 181 -5.49 -19.60 -22.63
N GLU A 182 -4.62 -18.60 -22.45
CA GLU A 182 -3.24 -18.75 -22.00
C GLU A 182 -3.03 -17.86 -20.76
N PRO A 183 -2.76 -18.42 -19.57
CA PRO A 183 -2.58 -17.64 -18.37
C PRO A 183 -1.30 -16.79 -18.48
N PRO A 184 -1.33 -15.52 -18.04
CA PRO A 184 -0.15 -14.66 -18.05
C PRO A 184 1.04 -15.26 -17.28
N LYS A 185 2.26 -15.10 -17.78
CA LYS A 185 3.46 -15.75 -17.21
C LYS A 185 3.73 -15.38 -15.75
N TYR A 186 3.38 -14.16 -15.35
CA TYR A 186 3.53 -13.66 -13.99
C TYR A 186 2.58 -14.32 -12.98
N LEU A 187 1.54 -15.03 -13.43
CA LEU A 187 0.45 -15.47 -12.56
C LEU A 187 0.94 -16.39 -11.44
N ARG A 188 1.80 -17.36 -11.77
CA ARG A 188 2.30 -18.36 -10.80
C ARG A 188 3.25 -17.75 -9.78
N THR A 189 4.15 -16.88 -10.21
CA THR A 189 5.15 -16.26 -9.34
C THR A 189 4.52 -15.24 -8.41
N ILE A 190 3.62 -14.39 -8.92
CA ILE A 190 2.87 -13.43 -8.12
C ILE A 190 1.92 -14.13 -7.15
N MET A 191 1.23 -15.19 -7.57
CA MET A 191 0.37 -15.96 -6.67
C MET A 191 1.17 -16.57 -5.51
N ALA A 192 2.38 -17.08 -5.77
CA ALA A 192 3.26 -17.56 -4.73
C ALA A 192 3.71 -16.44 -3.78
N ASP A 193 4.01 -15.24 -4.29
CA ASP A 193 4.43 -14.09 -3.48
C ASP A 193 3.30 -13.52 -2.63
N VAL A 194 2.09 -13.44 -3.19
CA VAL A 194 0.88 -13.06 -2.45
C VAL A 194 0.60 -14.08 -1.34
N ASN A 195 0.76 -15.39 -1.62
CA ASN A 195 0.60 -16.45 -0.61
C ASN A 195 1.68 -16.38 0.49
N ASN A 196 2.94 -16.16 0.12
CA ASN A 196 4.03 -15.96 1.08
C ASN A 196 3.74 -14.75 1.97
N HIS A 197 3.30 -13.64 1.37
CA HIS A 197 2.95 -12.43 2.10
C HIS A 197 1.76 -12.65 3.06
N ARG A 198 0.70 -13.32 2.60
CA ARG A 198 -0.45 -13.71 3.42
C ARG A 198 -0.03 -14.57 4.61
N THR A 199 0.84 -15.55 4.38
CA THR A 199 1.36 -16.44 5.44
C THR A 199 2.14 -15.62 6.49
N CYS A 200 2.98 -14.68 6.05
CA CYS A 200 3.70 -13.79 6.97
C CYS A 200 2.76 -12.88 7.79
N ILE A 201 1.66 -12.39 7.20
CA ILE A 201 0.66 -11.61 7.93
C ILE A 201 0.00 -12.47 9.00
N LEU A 202 -0.46 -13.68 8.66
CA LEU A 202 -1.09 -14.60 9.62
C LEU A 202 -0.16 -14.99 10.76
N LEU A 203 1.12 -15.27 10.47
CA LEU A 203 2.11 -15.58 11.51
C LEU A 203 2.36 -14.39 12.46
N LYS A 204 2.38 -13.15 11.94
CA LYS A 204 2.49 -11.95 12.78
C LYS A 204 1.28 -11.79 13.71
N ILE A 205 0.08 -12.01 13.18
CA ILE A 205 -1.17 -11.99 13.97
C ILE A 205 -1.12 -13.07 15.06
N ASP A 206 -0.75 -14.30 14.73
CA ASP A 206 -0.63 -15.40 15.71
C ASP A 206 0.42 -15.11 16.79
N THR A 207 1.50 -14.39 16.44
CA THR A 207 2.54 -13.99 17.40
C THR A 207 2.04 -12.90 18.35
N GLU A 208 1.37 -11.87 17.82
CA GLU A 208 0.74 -10.81 18.63
C GLU A 208 -0.35 -11.36 19.57
N VAL A 209 -1.11 -12.37 19.14
CA VAL A 209 -2.11 -13.05 19.97
C VAL A 209 -1.46 -13.90 21.08
N ARG A 210 -0.30 -14.52 20.82
CA ARG A 210 0.45 -15.33 21.80
C ARG A 210 1.17 -14.49 22.86
N GLU A 211 1.56 -13.26 22.53
CA GLU A 211 2.23 -12.36 23.48
C GLU A 211 1.28 -11.58 24.40
N LEU A 212 -0.04 -11.77 24.29
CA LEU A 212 -0.98 -11.19 25.24
C LEU A 212 -0.80 -11.85 26.63
N PRO A 213 -0.40 -11.09 27.67
CA PRO A 213 -0.24 -11.64 29.00
C PRO A 213 -1.58 -12.17 29.51
N SER A 214 -1.53 -13.35 30.15
CA SER A 214 -2.69 -14.08 30.67
C SER A 214 -3.52 -13.18 31.60
N GLY A 215 -4.58 -12.56 31.06
CA GLY A 215 -5.42 -11.60 31.78
C GLY A 215 -5.98 -10.46 30.94
N VAL A 216 -5.42 -10.18 29.75
CA VAL A 216 -5.95 -9.13 28.86
C VAL A 216 -6.98 -9.73 27.90
N LYS A 217 -8.27 -9.46 28.16
CA LYS A 217 -9.35 -9.81 27.22
C LYS A 217 -9.30 -8.87 26.00
N PRO A 218 -9.60 -9.35 24.78
CA PRO A 218 -9.70 -8.49 23.61
C PRO A 218 -10.76 -7.41 23.85
N LYS A 219 -10.39 -6.15 23.66
CA LYS A 219 -11.32 -5.03 23.70
C LYS A 219 -12.29 -5.16 22.52
N ASN A 220 -13.51 -5.58 22.81
CA ASN A 220 -14.65 -5.36 21.93
C ASN A 220 -15.01 -3.86 21.93
N GLU A 221 -14.18 -3.02 21.31
CA GLU A 221 -14.49 -1.60 21.13
C GLU A 221 -15.21 -1.40 19.79
N LYS A 222 -16.54 -1.50 19.84
CA LYS A 222 -17.39 -0.77 18.89
C LYS A 222 -17.11 0.71 19.10
N TYR A 223 -16.29 1.32 18.24
CA TYR A 223 -16.17 2.78 18.20
C TYR A 223 -17.46 3.37 17.64
N GLY A 224 -18.43 3.58 18.52
CA GLY A 224 -19.44 4.61 18.33
C GLY A 224 -18.73 5.96 18.37
N CYS A 225 -18.68 6.66 17.24
CA CYS A 225 -18.10 7.99 17.14
C CYS A 225 -18.99 9.00 17.89
N THR A 226 -18.74 9.20 19.18
CA THR A 226 -19.19 10.41 19.88
C THR A 226 -18.32 11.58 19.45
N LYS A 227 -18.92 12.52 18.71
CA LYS A 227 -18.30 13.79 18.29
C LYS A 227 -17.63 14.47 19.49
N SER A 228 -16.32 14.35 19.61
CA SER A 228 -15.52 15.21 20.48
C SER A 228 -14.58 16.04 19.61
N LYS A 229 -14.64 17.34 19.84
CA LYS A 229 -13.95 18.41 19.11
C LYS A 229 -12.43 18.17 19.21
N LEU A 230 -11.79 17.84 18.08
CA LEU A 230 -10.33 17.74 17.96
C LEU A 230 -9.69 19.04 18.44
N ARG A 231 -9.01 19.01 19.58
CA ARG A 231 -8.09 20.08 20.01
C ARG A 231 -6.73 19.78 19.43
N PHE A 232 -6.27 20.62 18.52
CA PHE A 232 -4.89 20.59 18.04
C PHE A 232 -3.93 21.16 19.10
N PRO A 233 -2.69 20.66 19.20
CA PRO A 233 -1.68 21.22 20.09
C PRO A 233 -1.32 22.65 19.68
N PRO A 234 -1.09 23.57 20.65
CA PRO A 234 -0.75 24.95 20.37
C PRO A 234 0.67 25.02 19.80
N GLY A 235 0.81 25.42 18.53
CA GLY A 235 2.11 25.59 17.88
C GLY A 235 2.09 25.57 16.35
N LEU A 236 1.02 25.07 15.72
CA LEU A 236 0.80 25.22 14.28
C LEU A 236 -0.06 26.45 14.04
N GLY A 237 0.58 27.55 13.62
CA GLY A 237 0.01 28.89 13.46
C GLY A 237 -1.13 29.02 12.44
N PHE A 238 -2.28 28.41 12.74
CA PHE A 238 -3.57 28.77 12.15
C PHE A 238 -4.31 29.67 13.13
N THR A 239 -3.94 30.95 13.16
CA THR A 239 -4.87 31.98 13.62
C THR A 239 -5.91 32.17 12.52
N SER A 240 -7.15 31.71 12.77
CA SER A 240 -8.31 32.13 11.98
C SER A 240 -8.46 33.64 12.12
N GLN A 241 -8.25 34.40 11.05
CA GLN A 241 -8.81 35.74 10.97
C GLN A 241 -10.24 35.60 10.46
N ASN A 242 -11.16 35.89 11.37
CA ASN A 242 -12.60 36.18 11.25
C ASN A 242 -13.48 35.25 10.42
#